data_AF-A0A7J9BL24-F1
#
_entry.id   AF-A0A7J9BL24-F1
#
_cell.length_a   1.000
_cell.length_b   1.000
_cell.length_c   1.000
_cell.angle_alpha   90.00
_cell.angle_beta   90.00
_cell.angle_gamma   90.00
#
_symmetry.space_group_name_H-M   'P 1'
#
loop_
_entity.id
_entity.type
_entity.pdbx_description
1 polymer ?
#
loop_
_entity_poly.entity_id
_entity_poly.type
_entity_poly.pdbx_seq_one_letter_code
_entity_poly.pdbx_strand_id
1 'polypeptide(L)'
;ELEGRFLVVASGETSNPFTPVIEGLNTFPGDVLHSTRFRNGKAFQNQKVLVVGSGNSGMEIAFDLAKHGAQTSLVVRSPVHILSRDMIYLGLILVKYIRVNLVDSLMVMLSKLVYGDLSEYGINRPKEGPFFMKAVYGKYPITDIGTCKKIKSKEIQ
;
A
#
# COMPACT_ATOMS: atom_id res chain seq x y z
N GLU A 1 -3.96 -30.24 -31.63
CA GLU A 1 -3.89 -30.09 -30.15
C GLU A 1 -2.48 -29.71 -29.75
N LEU A 2 -2.32 -29.05 -28.61
CA LEU A 2 -1.01 -28.80 -28.00
C LEU A 2 -0.78 -29.87 -26.94
N GLU A 3 0.27 -30.67 -27.09
CA GLU A 3 0.66 -31.71 -26.13
C GLU A 3 2.04 -31.39 -25.53
N GLY A 4 2.20 -31.62 -24.23
CA GLY A 4 3.45 -31.35 -23.53
C GLY A 4 3.59 -32.24 -22.29
N ARG A 5 4.83 -32.62 -21.96
CA ARG A 5 5.14 -33.43 -20.77
C ARG A 5 4.96 -32.68 -19.44
N PHE A 6 5.08 -31.35 -19.47
CA PHE A 6 5.01 -30.50 -18.29
C PHE A 6 4.20 -29.24 -18.57
N LEU A 7 3.46 -28.78 -17.55
CA LEU A 7 2.74 -27.51 -17.54
C LEU A 7 3.36 -26.61 -16.46
N VAL A 8 3.79 -25.41 -16.85
CA VAL A 8 4.27 -24.39 -15.92
C VAL A 8 3.20 -23.29 -15.82
N VAL A 9 2.64 -23.09 -14.64
CA VAL A 9 1.65 -22.04 -14.38
C VAL A 9 2.36 -20.82 -13.82
N ALA A 10 2.48 -19.77 -14.63
CA ALA A 10 3.10 -18.49 -14.26
C ALA A 10 2.14 -17.30 -14.46
N SER A 11 0.84 -17.51 -14.22
CA SER A 11 -0.23 -16.53 -14.48
C SER A 11 -0.29 -15.37 -13.48
N GLY A 12 0.45 -15.44 -12.36
CA GLY A 12 0.41 -14.47 -11.28
C GLY A 12 -0.89 -14.51 -10.45
N GLU A 13 -0.91 -13.79 -9.33
CA GLU A 13 -2.03 -13.74 -8.38
C GLU A 13 -2.88 -12.46 -8.50
N THR A 14 -2.33 -11.39 -9.08
CA THR A 14 -2.88 -10.02 -9.02
C THR A 14 -3.40 -9.49 -10.36
N SER A 15 -3.71 -10.38 -11.30
CA SER A 15 -4.09 -10.04 -12.68
C SER A 15 -5.55 -9.61 -12.84
N ASN A 16 -6.44 -10.03 -11.94
CA ASN A 16 -7.87 -9.73 -12.01
C ASN A 16 -8.22 -8.52 -11.12
N PRO A 17 -8.63 -7.37 -11.69
CA PRO A 17 -9.02 -6.21 -10.91
C PRO A 17 -10.31 -6.47 -10.14
N PHE A 18 -10.40 -5.92 -8.92
CA PHE A 18 -11.60 -5.98 -8.10
C PHE A 18 -12.03 -4.56 -7.73
N THR A 19 -13.13 -4.10 -8.33
CA THR A 19 -13.79 -2.85 -7.94
C THR A 19 -15.03 -3.20 -7.12
N PRO A 20 -15.09 -2.86 -5.82
CA PRO A 20 -16.28 -3.12 -5.01
C PRO A 20 -17.46 -2.29 -5.50
N VAL A 21 -18.67 -2.78 -5.28
CA VAL A 21 -19.89 -1.98 -5.48
C VAL A 21 -19.92 -0.91 -4.40
N ILE A 22 -19.93 0.35 -4.83
CA ILE A 22 -20.03 1.53 -3.95
C ILE A 22 -21.32 2.26 -4.33
N GLU A 23 -22.17 2.51 -3.34
CA GLU A 23 -23.42 3.25 -3.53
C GLU A 23 -23.12 4.65 -4.09
N GLY A 24 -23.85 5.04 -5.13
CA GLY A 24 -23.68 6.34 -5.80
C GLY A 24 -22.48 6.46 -6.75
N LEU A 25 -21.62 5.43 -6.87
CA LEU A 25 -20.44 5.48 -7.75
C LEU A 25 -20.82 5.55 -9.24
N ASN A 26 -21.90 4.89 -9.64
CA ASN A 26 -22.42 4.92 -11.01
C ASN A 26 -23.01 6.27 -11.42
N THR A 27 -23.41 7.09 -10.44
CA THR A 27 -23.92 8.45 -10.64
C THR A 27 -22.87 9.52 -10.34
N PHE A 28 -21.63 9.13 -10.01
CA PHE A 28 -20.57 10.08 -9.74
C PHE A 28 -20.21 10.82 -11.05
N PRO A 29 -20.24 12.17 -11.07
CA PRO A 29 -20.05 12.92 -12.30
C PRO A 29 -18.59 13.00 -12.76
N GLY A 30 -17.64 12.60 -11.91
CA GLY A 30 -16.20 12.57 -12.23
C GLY A 30 -15.73 11.21 -12.73
N ASP A 31 -14.46 11.15 -13.15
CA ASP A 31 -13.87 9.92 -13.65
C ASP A 31 -13.62 8.91 -12.52
N VAL A 32 -13.95 7.65 -12.79
CA VAL A 32 -13.69 6.51 -11.89
C VAL A 32 -12.72 5.54 -12.54
N LEU A 33 -11.65 5.22 -11.81
CA LEU A 33 -10.47 4.54 -12.32
C LEU A 33 -10.01 3.48 -11.31
N HIS A 34 -9.86 2.23 -11.75
CA HIS A 34 -9.16 1.19 -10.98
C HIS A 34 -7.64 1.33 -11.14
N SER A 35 -6.86 0.98 -10.12
CA SER A 35 -5.39 1.12 -10.10
C SER A 35 -4.69 0.47 -11.30
N THR A 36 -5.22 -0.64 -11.83
CA THR A 36 -4.68 -1.32 -13.03
C THR A 36 -4.71 -0.48 -14.30
N ARG A 37 -5.52 0.58 -14.35
CA ARG A 37 -5.57 1.52 -15.49
C ARG A 37 -4.81 2.81 -15.20
N PHE A 38 -4.32 3.03 -13.98
CA PHE A 38 -3.54 4.21 -13.64
C PHE A 38 -2.17 4.14 -14.32
N ARG A 39 -1.71 5.27 -14.89
CA ARG A 39 -0.43 5.34 -15.61
C ARG A 39 0.57 6.26 -14.92
N ASN A 40 0.16 7.48 -14.59
CA ASN A 40 0.93 8.44 -13.82
C ASN A 40 0.04 9.61 -13.39
N GLY A 41 0.52 10.38 -12.42
CA GLY A 41 -0.18 11.51 -11.83
C GLY A 41 -0.26 12.76 -12.70
N LYS A 42 0.52 12.87 -13.79
CA LYS A 42 0.56 14.08 -14.64
C LYS A 42 -0.80 14.41 -15.23
N ALA A 43 -1.59 13.39 -15.59
CA ALA A 43 -2.93 13.57 -16.15
C ALA A 43 -3.92 14.22 -15.17
N PHE A 44 -3.58 14.25 -13.87
CA PHE A 44 -4.46 14.72 -12.80
C PHE A 44 -3.97 16.03 -12.16
N GLN A 45 -3.01 16.71 -12.79
CA GLN A 45 -2.49 17.99 -12.28
C GLN A 45 -3.63 18.98 -12.02
N ASN A 46 -3.61 19.63 -10.84
CA ASN A 46 -4.62 20.57 -10.36
C ASN A 46 -6.03 19.98 -10.16
N GLN A 47 -6.22 18.67 -10.31
CA GLN A 47 -7.50 18.02 -10.05
C GLN A 47 -7.60 17.57 -8.59
N LYS A 48 -8.84 17.38 -8.11
CA LYS A 48 -9.13 16.76 -6.82
C LYS A 48 -9.30 15.26 -7.03
N VAL A 49 -8.45 14.46 -6.40
CA VAL A 49 -8.41 13.00 -6.60
C VAL A 49 -8.52 12.29 -5.27
N LEU A 50 -9.51 11.40 -5.16
CA LEU A 50 -9.68 10.50 -4.02
C LEU A 50 -9.12 9.12 -4.37
N VAL A 51 -8.08 8.69 -3.66
CA VAL A 51 -7.55 7.34 -3.76
C VAL A 51 -8.25 6.47 -2.72
N VAL A 52 -8.99 5.46 -3.17
CA VAL A 52 -9.69 4.51 -2.30
C VAL A 52 -8.83 3.26 -2.09
N GLY A 53 -8.28 3.11 -0.89
CA GLY A 53 -7.48 1.95 -0.50
C GLY A 53 -6.01 2.30 -0.21
N SER A 54 -5.49 1.74 0.87
CA SER A 54 -4.15 2.00 1.43
C SER A 54 -3.17 0.85 1.25
N GLY A 55 -3.37 0.01 0.23
CA GLY A 55 -2.38 -0.99 -0.19
C GLY A 55 -1.15 -0.35 -0.85
N ASN A 56 -0.12 -1.14 -1.18
CA ASN A 56 1.10 -0.63 -1.82
C ASN A 56 0.79 0.23 -3.05
N SER A 57 -0.04 -0.27 -3.97
CA SER A 57 -0.45 0.51 -5.16
C SER A 57 -1.18 1.81 -4.81
N GLY A 58 -2.09 1.80 -3.83
CA GLY A 58 -2.82 3.01 -3.43
C GLY A 58 -1.90 4.08 -2.84
N MET A 59 -0.95 3.66 -2.00
CA MET A 59 0.05 4.54 -1.40
C MET A 59 1.01 5.13 -2.43
N GLU A 60 1.45 4.34 -3.42
CA GLU A 60 2.29 4.81 -4.52
C GLU A 60 1.54 5.75 -5.47
N ILE A 61 0.27 5.44 -5.80
CA ILE A 61 -0.58 6.31 -6.63
C ILE A 61 -0.81 7.64 -5.94
N ALA A 62 -1.15 7.63 -4.63
CA ALA A 62 -1.36 8.86 -3.87
C ALA A 62 -0.09 9.74 -3.84
N PHE A 63 1.08 9.12 -3.69
CA PHE A 63 2.35 9.83 -3.78
C PHE A 63 2.60 10.43 -5.17
N ASP A 64 2.37 9.66 -6.23
CA ASP A 64 2.61 10.12 -7.61
C ASP A 64 1.64 11.24 -8.01
N LEU A 65 0.38 11.17 -7.59
CA LEU A 65 -0.62 12.23 -7.74
C LEU A 65 -0.18 13.53 -7.04
N ALA A 66 0.15 13.45 -5.75
CA ALA A 66 0.59 14.61 -4.98
C ALA A 66 1.89 15.22 -5.54
N LYS A 67 2.83 14.37 -5.97
CA LYS A 67 4.08 14.79 -6.62
C LYS A 67 3.83 15.58 -7.91
N HIS A 68 2.76 15.27 -8.64
CA HIS A 68 2.39 15.95 -9.89
C HIS A 68 1.35 17.08 -9.70
N GLY A 69 1.10 17.51 -8.46
CA GLY A 69 0.26 18.68 -8.17
C GLY A 69 -1.25 18.41 -8.17
N ALA A 70 -1.68 17.15 -8.02
CA ALA A 70 -3.07 16.83 -7.75
C ALA A 70 -3.41 17.08 -6.26
N GLN A 71 -4.59 17.61 -5.98
CA GLN A 71 -5.14 17.70 -4.62
C GLN A 71 -5.61 16.30 -4.21
N THR A 72 -4.76 15.60 -3.47
CA THR A 72 -4.92 14.15 -3.24
C THR A 72 -5.49 13.88 -1.85
N SER A 73 -6.52 13.03 -1.80
CA SER A 73 -7.05 12.47 -0.55
C SER A 73 -6.94 10.95 -0.56
N LEU A 74 -6.68 10.32 0.58
CA LEU A 74 -6.48 8.88 0.69
C LEU A 74 -7.45 8.25 1.71
N VAL A 75 -8.25 7.29 1.27
CA VAL A 75 -9.13 6.52 2.17
C VAL A 75 -8.38 5.31 2.73
N VAL A 76 -8.14 5.35 4.03
CA VAL A 76 -7.51 4.27 4.80
C VAL A 76 -8.58 3.56 5.64
N ARG A 77 -9.05 2.40 5.18
CA ARG A 77 -10.08 1.63 5.91
C ARG A 77 -9.50 0.71 6.98
N SER A 78 -8.40 0.06 6.67
CA SER A 78 -7.83 -1.01 7.51
C SER A 78 -6.45 -0.63 8.04
N PRO A 79 -6.08 -1.07 9.24
CA PRO A 79 -4.75 -0.84 9.78
C PRO A 79 -3.66 -1.39 8.85
N VAL A 80 -2.55 -0.68 8.73
CA VAL A 80 -1.41 -1.07 7.89
C VAL A 80 -0.08 -0.84 8.61
N HIS A 81 0.89 -1.73 8.35
CA HIS A 81 2.29 -1.48 8.72
C HIS A 81 2.97 -0.72 7.60
N ILE A 82 3.78 0.28 7.95
CA ILE A 82 4.61 1.02 7.01
C ILE A 82 6.06 0.79 7.37
N LEU A 83 6.84 0.35 6.39
CA LEU A 83 8.27 0.05 6.50
C LEU A 83 9.02 0.65 5.31
N SER A 84 10.29 0.97 5.51
CA SER A 84 11.17 1.26 4.38
C SER A 84 11.57 -0.04 3.68
N ARG A 85 12.04 0.08 2.44
CA ARG A 85 12.59 -1.05 1.68
C ARG A 85 13.71 -1.75 2.45
N ASP A 86 14.60 -0.98 3.10
CA ASP A 86 15.73 -1.53 3.87
C ASP A 86 15.26 -2.28 5.12
N MET A 87 14.25 -1.77 5.82
CA MET A 87 13.63 -2.48 6.95
C MET A 87 13.04 -3.81 6.51
N ILE A 88 12.34 -3.84 5.36
CA ILE A 88 11.76 -5.07 4.83
C ILE A 88 12.88 -6.08 4.53
N TYR A 89 13.94 -5.68 3.83
CA TYR A 89 15.08 -6.56 3.55
C TYR A 89 15.73 -7.09 4.82
N LEU A 90 16.00 -6.21 5.79
CA LEU A 90 16.57 -6.61 7.07
C LEU A 90 15.66 -7.61 7.78
N GLY A 91 14.36 -7.34 7.87
CA GLY A 91 13.41 -8.26 8.49
C GLY A 91 13.34 -9.61 7.78
N LEU A 92 13.36 -9.65 6.44
CA LEU A 92 13.40 -10.89 5.66
C LEU A 92 14.67 -11.71 5.89
N ILE A 93 15.81 -11.06 6.15
CA ILE A 93 17.04 -11.75 6.53
C ILE A 93 16.91 -12.29 7.96
N LEU A 94 16.47 -11.46 8.90
CA LEU A 94 16.40 -11.81 10.32
C LEU A 94 15.41 -12.95 10.62
N VAL A 95 14.27 -13.03 9.92
CA VAL A 95 13.30 -14.15 10.12
C VAL A 95 13.89 -15.53 9.83
N LYS A 96 15.03 -15.61 9.11
CA LYS A 96 15.74 -16.88 8.89
C LYS A 96 16.53 -17.34 10.11
N TYR A 97 16.90 -16.42 11.00
CA TYR A 97 17.83 -16.67 12.10
C TYR A 97 17.17 -16.56 13.48
N ILE A 98 16.14 -15.73 13.64
CA ILE A 98 15.46 -15.50 14.91
C ILE A 98 13.93 -15.55 14.77
N ARG A 99 13.22 -15.69 15.90
CA ARG A 99 11.76 -15.85 15.94
C ARG A 99 11.03 -14.63 15.36
N VAL A 100 9.96 -14.89 14.60
CA VAL A 100 9.17 -13.86 13.88
C VAL A 100 8.64 -12.75 14.79
N ASN A 101 8.24 -13.08 16.03
CA ASN A 101 7.74 -12.11 16.99
C ASN A 101 8.81 -11.08 17.43
N LEU A 102 10.08 -11.51 17.53
CA LEU A 102 11.21 -10.63 17.84
C LEU A 102 11.52 -9.71 16.67
N VAL A 103 11.51 -10.26 15.44
CA VAL A 103 11.68 -9.46 14.21
C VAL A 103 10.55 -8.45 14.10
N ASP A 104 9.31 -8.86 14.29
CA ASP A 104 8.15 -7.96 14.22
C ASP A 104 8.23 -6.83 15.24
N SER A 105 8.60 -7.13 16.48
CA SER A 105 8.77 -6.12 17.53
C SER A 105 9.86 -5.11 17.17
N LEU A 106 11.00 -5.59 16.65
CA LEU A 106 12.08 -4.74 16.16
C LEU A 106 11.62 -3.87 14.98
N MET A 107 10.90 -4.44 14.01
CA MET A 107 10.45 -3.72 12.82
C MET A 107 9.40 -2.67 13.14
N VAL A 108 8.50 -2.95 14.09
CA VAL A 108 7.56 -1.95 14.62
C VAL A 108 8.29 -0.83 15.35
N MET A 109 9.32 -1.15 16.14
CA MET A 109 10.15 -0.14 16.81
C MET A 109 10.86 0.76 15.78
N LEU A 110 11.53 0.18 14.77
CA LEU A 110 12.19 0.94 13.71
C LEU A 110 11.19 1.80 12.91
N SER A 111 10.02 1.25 12.60
CA SER A 111 8.92 1.99 11.97
C SER A 111 8.49 3.19 12.81
N LYS A 112 8.37 3.04 14.13
CA LYS A 112 8.04 4.14 15.06
C LYS A 112 9.13 5.21 15.07
N LEU A 113 10.40 4.82 15.04
CA LEU A 113 11.51 5.77 15.03
C LEU A 113 11.56 6.59 13.73
N VAL A 114 11.32 5.95 12.58
CA VAL A 114 11.41 6.62 11.27
C VAL A 114 10.12 7.38 10.93
N TYR A 115 8.96 6.79 11.15
CA TYR A 115 7.67 7.34 10.72
C TYR A 115 6.87 7.98 11.85
N GLY A 116 7.25 7.80 13.11
CA GLY A 116 6.50 8.32 14.25
C GLY A 116 5.17 7.59 14.47
N ASP A 117 4.23 8.30 15.11
CA ASP A 117 2.84 7.90 15.20
C ASP A 117 2.06 8.47 14.01
N LEU A 118 1.41 7.60 13.25
CA LEU A 118 0.61 8.00 12.09
C LEU A 118 -0.90 7.95 12.39
N SER A 119 -1.28 7.60 13.62
CA SER A 119 -2.69 7.55 14.03
C SER A 119 -3.35 8.93 13.97
N GLU A 120 -2.60 10.01 14.18
CA GLU A 120 -3.06 11.39 14.02
C GLU A 120 -3.49 11.72 12.57
N TYR A 121 -3.00 10.95 11.59
CA TYR A 121 -3.39 11.03 10.17
C TYR A 121 -4.34 9.92 9.75
N GLY A 122 -4.97 9.22 10.70
CA GLY A 122 -5.91 8.13 10.43
C GLY A 122 -5.28 6.80 10.03
N ILE A 123 -3.94 6.68 10.05
CA ILE A 123 -3.22 5.44 9.74
C ILE A 123 -2.90 4.70 11.03
N ASN A 124 -3.74 3.71 11.33
CA ASN A 124 -3.57 2.86 12.50
C ASN A 124 -2.66 1.66 12.19
N ARG A 125 -1.86 1.22 13.16
CA ARG A 125 -1.05 0.00 13.06
C ARG A 125 -1.86 -1.23 13.48
N PRO A 126 -1.73 -2.37 12.77
CA PRO A 126 -2.28 -3.65 13.22
C PRO A 126 -1.71 -4.10 14.56
N LYS A 127 -2.43 -4.99 15.27
CA LYS A 127 -1.95 -5.60 16.52
C LYS A 127 -0.86 -6.63 16.25
N GLU A 128 -1.04 -7.44 15.22
CA GLU A 128 -0.07 -8.42 14.75
C GLU A 128 1.06 -7.74 13.99
N GLY A 129 2.24 -8.35 14.00
CA GLY A 129 3.43 -7.78 13.36
C GLY A 129 3.45 -7.95 11.83
N PRO A 130 4.26 -7.14 11.12
CA PRO A 130 4.28 -7.10 9.66
C PRO A 130 4.67 -8.42 8.99
N PHE A 131 5.60 -9.18 9.55
CA PHE A 131 6.07 -10.45 9.00
C PHE A 131 5.14 -11.60 9.39
N PHE A 132 4.57 -11.58 10.60
CA PHE A 132 3.49 -12.50 10.96
C PHE A 132 2.28 -12.35 10.02
N MET A 133 1.82 -11.12 9.77
CA MET A 133 0.70 -10.86 8.87
C MET A 133 0.97 -11.32 7.43
N LYS A 134 2.20 -11.17 6.96
CA LYS A 134 2.62 -11.72 5.67
C LYS A 134 2.51 -13.25 5.66
N ALA A 135 3.03 -13.92 6.67
CA ALA A 135 3.07 -15.38 6.73
C ALA A 135 1.68 -16.02 6.88
N VAL A 136 0.78 -15.41 7.64
CA VAL A 136 -0.53 -15.99 7.99
C VAL A 136 -1.66 -15.50 7.08
N TYR A 137 -1.65 -14.22 6.71
CA TYR A 137 -2.76 -13.61 5.96
C TYR A 137 -2.39 -13.21 4.54
N GLY A 138 -1.14 -13.39 4.10
CA GLY A 138 -0.64 -12.88 2.82
C GLY A 138 -0.63 -11.34 2.74
N LYS A 139 -0.73 -10.64 3.87
CA LYS A 139 -0.77 -9.18 3.92
C LYS A 139 0.62 -8.60 4.11
N TYR A 140 1.11 -7.91 3.09
CA TYR A 140 2.43 -7.30 3.10
C TYR A 140 2.41 -5.93 3.79
N PRO A 141 3.50 -5.55 4.50
CA PRO A 141 3.68 -4.17 4.91
C PRO A 141 3.76 -3.25 3.68
N ILE A 142 3.34 -2.01 3.87
CA ILE A 142 3.47 -0.95 2.88
C ILE A 142 4.93 -0.54 2.82
N THR A 143 5.50 -0.53 1.62
CA THR A 143 6.82 0.04 1.37
C THR A 143 6.66 1.53 1.12
N ASP A 144 7.08 2.36 2.07
CA ASP A 144 6.99 3.81 1.87
C ASP A 144 8.04 4.29 0.87
N ILE A 145 7.58 5.04 -0.13
CA ILE A 145 8.42 5.69 -1.15
C ILE A 145 8.47 7.22 -0.98
N GLY A 146 7.94 7.74 0.13
CA GLY A 146 7.78 9.17 0.41
C GLY A 146 6.33 9.61 0.62
N THR A 147 5.35 8.69 0.52
CA THR A 147 3.94 8.93 0.79
C THR A 147 3.74 9.44 2.21
N CYS A 148 4.41 8.84 3.20
CA CYS A 148 4.34 9.29 4.60
C CYS A 148 4.77 10.75 4.78
N LYS A 149 5.80 11.18 4.06
CA LYS A 149 6.26 12.58 4.10
C LYS A 149 5.18 13.52 3.57
N LYS A 150 4.50 13.14 2.47
CA LYS A 150 3.41 13.90 1.85
C LYS A 150 2.16 13.97 2.72
N ILE A 151 1.85 12.90 3.44
CA ILE A 151 0.75 12.88 4.42
C ILE A 151 1.06 13.85 5.57
N LYS A 152 2.27 13.78 6.14
CA LYS A 152 2.69 14.68 7.22
C LYS A 152 2.73 16.16 6.80
N SER A 153 3.09 16.45 5.56
CA SER A 153 3.04 17.81 5.01
C SER A 153 1.64 18.26 4.58
N LYS A 154 0.61 17.41 4.74
CA LYS A 154 -0.78 17.65 4.31
C LYS A 154 -0.95 17.86 2.80
N GLU A 155 0.03 17.43 2.01
CA GLU A 155 -0.08 17.35 0.56
C GLU A 155 -0.93 16.15 0.11
N ILE A 156 -1.05 15.15 0.98
CA ILE A 156 -2.07 14.09 0.92
C ILE A 156 -2.91 14.20 2.19
N GLN A 157 -4.24 14.26 2.03
CA GLN A 157 -5.20 14.38 3.14
C GLN A 157 -5.86 13.04 3.46
#